data_AF-A0A967E527-F1
#
_entry.id   AF-A0A967E527-F1
#
_cell.length_a   1.000
_cell.length_b   1.000
_cell.length_c   1.000
_cell.angle_alpha   90.00
_cell.angle_beta   90.00
_cell.angle_gamma   90.00
#
_symmetry.space_group_name_H-M   'P 1'
#
loop_
_entity.id
_entity.type
_entity.pdbx_description
1 polymer ?
#
loop_
_entity_poly.entity_id
_entity_poly.type
_entity_poly.pdbx_seq_one_letter_code
_entity_poly.pdbx_strand_id
1 'polypeptide(L)'
;MGAGLAKQAADRFPSLPSLLGTHLRRFGNIPTSIPSMRIMTLPTKHHFRTASDLALIQNSLQHIQLILTRERIDRLYCPHPGCGLGQLSWKQVKAAIVHVVDHRFLFLHSTA
;
A
#
# COMPACT_ATOMS: atom_id res chain seq x y z
N MET A 1 4.18 12.23 0.13
CA MET A 1 2.85 11.89 -0.42
C MET A 1 2.37 13.06 -1.28
N GLY A 2 2.83 13.16 -2.54
CA GLY A 2 2.68 14.38 -3.34
C GLY A 2 1.81 14.27 -4.59
N ALA A 3 1.35 13.06 -4.95
CA ALA A 3 0.52 12.84 -6.14
C ALA A 3 -0.48 11.68 -5.94
N GLY A 4 -1.49 11.62 -6.81
CA GLY A 4 -2.49 10.54 -6.87
C GLY A 4 -3.22 10.31 -5.55
N LEU A 5 -3.60 9.05 -5.28
CA LEU A 5 -4.30 8.64 -4.06
C LEU A 5 -3.51 8.99 -2.78
N ALA A 6 -2.18 8.95 -2.83
CA ALA A 6 -1.36 9.33 -1.68
C ALA A 6 -1.54 10.82 -1.34
N LYS A 7 -1.66 11.70 -2.34
CA LYS A 7 -1.97 13.12 -2.10
C LYS A 7 -3.38 13.28 -1.52
N GLN A 8 -4.38 12.61 -2.09
CA GLN A 8 -5.75 12.67 -1.57
C GLN A 8 -5.84 12.19 -0.11
N ALA A 9 -5.11 11.14 0.26
CA ALA A 9 -5.02 10.67 1.64
C ALA A 9 -4.35 11.69 2.56
N ALA A 10 -3.28 12.37 2.10
CA ALA A 10 -2.63 13.44 2.86
C ALA A 10 -3.54 14.67 3.04
N ASP A 11 -4.26 15.06 1.98
CA ASP A 11 -5.21 16.19 2.02
C ASP A 11 -6.37 15.88 2.98
N ARG A 12 -6.86 14.63 3.00
CA ARG A 12 -7.93 14.17 3.90
C ARG A 12 -7.46 14.00 5.35
N PHE A 13 -6.23 13.55 5.56
CA PHE A 13 -5.65 13.28 6.89
C PHE A 13 -4.33 14.06 7.05
N PRO A 14 -4.38 15.34 7.46
CA PRO A 14 -3.19 16.21 7.46
C PRO A 14 -2.02 15.72 8.33
N SER A 15 -2.27 14.91 9.37
CA SER A 15 -1.22 14.34 10.22
C SER A 15 -0.56 13.09 9.62
N LEU A 16 -1.17 12.46 8.61
CA LEU A 16 -0.70 11.21 8.00
C LEU A 16 0.72 11.32 7.42
N PRO A 17 1.12 12.39 6.69
CA PRO A 17 2.48 12.50 6.17
C PRO A 17 3.55 12.52 7.27
N SER A 18 3.28 13.20 8.39
CA SER A 18 4.22 13.27 9.52
C SER A 18 4.34 11.92 10.23
N LEU A 19 3.20 11.27 10.49
CA LEU A 19 3.14 9.94 11.11
C LEU A 19 3.88 8.90 10.25
N LEU A 20 3.58 8.87 8.94
CA LEU A 20 4.24 7.98 8.00
C LEU A 20 5.74 8.28 7.88
N GLY A 21 6.12 9.56 7.84
CA GLY A 21 7.53 9.96 7.79
C GLY A 21 8.32 9.47 9.02
N THR A 22 7.73 9.55 10.21
CA THR A 22 8.33 9.02 11.44
C THR A 22 8.47 7.50 11.40
N HIS A 23 7.44 6.80 10.91
CA HIS A 23 7.48 5.34 10.72
C HIS A 23 8.59 4.93 9.75
N LEU A 24 8.67 5.56 8.58
CA LEU A 24 9.68 5.27 7.56
C LEU A 24 11.10 5.49 8.07
N ARG A 25 11.36 6.55 8.85
CA ARG A 25 12.68 6.80 9.45
C ARG A 25 13.09 5.72 10.45
N ARG A 26 12.11 5.16 11.19
CA ARG A 26 12.37 4.20 12.26
C ARG A 26 12.45 2.75 11.77
N PHE A 27 11.60 2.39 10.82
CA PHE A 27 11.40 0.99 10.41
C PHE A 27 11.65 0.75 8.93
N GLY A 28 11.89 1.80 8.13
CA GLY A 28 12.00 1.69 6.68
C GLY A 28 10.66 1.38 6.01
N ASN A 29 10.71 0.73 4.86
CA ASN A 29 9.54 0.40 4.02
C ASN A 29 8.76 -0.81 4.54
N ILE A 30 8.41 -0.79 5.82
CA ILE A 30 7.58 -1.80 6.47
C ILE A 30 6.13 -1.29 6.54
N PRO A 31 5.13 -2.06 6.09
CA PRO A 31 3.73 -1.70 6.23
C PRO A 31 3.33 -1.42 7.69
N THR A 32 2.37 -0.50 7.88
CA THR A 32 1.79 -0.20 9.19
C THR A 32 0.30 0.09 9.06
N SER A 33 -0.48 -0.33 10.07
CA SER A 33 -1.87 0.05 10.24
C SER A 33 -1.96 1.38 10.99
N ILE A 34 -2.91 2.22 10.59
CA ILE A 34 -3.27 3.46 11.28
C ILE A 34 -4.77 3.38 11.58
N PRO A 35 -5.18 2.69 12.66
CA PRO A 35 -6.57 2.35 12.92
C PRO A 35 -7.49 3.57 13.03
N SER A 36 -7.00 4.67 13.63
CA SER A 36 -7.75 5.93 13.76
C SER A 36 -8.15 6.56 12.42
N MET A 37 -7.46 6.20 11.33
CA MET A 37 -7.75 6.67 9.98
C MET A 37 -8.34 5.58 9.09
N ARG A 38 -8.42 4.32 9.59
CA ARG A 38 -8.76 3.12 8.82
C ARG A 38 -7.89 2.98 7.56
N ILE A 39 -6.60 3.32 7.67
CA ILE A 39 -5.61 3.26 6.60
C ILE A 39 -4.56 2.21 6.94
N MET A 40 -4.08 1.54 5.89
CA MET A 40 -2.85 0.75 5.96
C MET A 40 -1.87 1.27 4.91
N THR A 41 -0.58 1.28 5.23
CA THR A 41 0.46 1.71 4.30
C THR A 41 0.92 0.51 3.47
N LEU A 42 1.19 0.74 2.19
CA LEU A 42 1.68 -0.28 1.25
C LEU A 42 2.84 0.33 0.46
N PRO A 43 4.09 0.19 0.94
CA PRO A 43 5.27 0.59 0.20
C PRO A 43 5.37 -0.18 -1.13
N THR A 44 5.51 0.54 -2.24
CA THR A 44 5.67 -0.09 -3.58
C THR A 44 7.01 0.23 -4.22
N LYS A 45 7.78 1.15 -3.65
CA LYS A 45 9.09 1.60 -4.18
C LYS A 45 10.00 2.05 -3.05
N HIS A 46 11.31 1.92 -3.28
CA HIS A 46 12.32 2.38 -2.33
C HIS A 46 12.44 3.90 -2.28
N HIS A 47 12.23 4.57 -3.40
CA HIS A 47 12.26 6.02 -3.49
C HIS A 47 11.16 6.54 -4.41
N PHE A 48 10.59 7.71 -4.13
CA PHE A 48 9.42 8.17 -4.88
C PHE A 48 9.70 8.48 -6.36
N ARG A 49 10.98 8.70 -6.72
CA ARG A 49 11.43 8.98 -8.09
C ARG A 49 11.69 7.72 -8.94
N THR A 50 11.70 6.54 -8.33
CA THR A 50 11.96 5.27 -9.04
C THR A 50 10.66 4.55 -9.39
N ALA A 51 10.74 3.61 -10.33
CA ALA A 51 9.67 2.66 -10.60
C ALA A 51 9.33 1.82 -9.36
N SER A 52 8.15 1.22 -9.36
CA SER A 52 7.76 0.29 -8.30
C SER A 52 8.45 -1.06 -8.44
N ASP A 53 8.70 -1.69 -7.30
CA ASP A 53 9.41 -2.96 -7.16
C ASP A 53 8.41 -4.07 -6.80
N LEU A 54 8.34 -5.11 -7.63
CA LEU A 54 7.41 -6.23 -7.43
C LEU A 54 7.71 -7.03 -6.15
N ALA A 55 8.98 -7.24 -5.82
CA ALA A 55 9.37 -7.96 -4.61
C ALA A 55 8.99 -7.15 -3.36
N LEU A 56 9.17 -5.82 -3.40
CA LEU A 56 8.72 -4.94 -2.30
C LEU A 56 7.19 -4.97 -2.14
N ILE A 57 6.43 -5.01 -3.24
CA ILE A 57 4.96 -5.14 -3.19
C ILE A 57 4.56 -6.49 -2.57
N GLN A 58 5.19 -7.59 -2.99
CA GLN A 58 4.92 -8.93 -2.45
C GLN A 58 5.21 -8.98 -0.94
N ASN A 59 6.40 -8.53 -0.52
CA ASN A 59 6.80 -8.50 0.88
C ASN A 59 5.87 -7.61 1.71
N SER A 60 5.47 -6.45 1.16
CA SER A 60 4.51 -5.57 1.81
C SER A 60 3.16 -6.26 2.01
N LEU A 61 2.63 -6.94 1.00
CA LEU A 61 1.36 -7.65 1.11
C LEU A 61 1.42 -8.83 2.10
N GLN A 62 2.55 -9.54 2.19
CA GLN A 62 2.77 -10.57 3.21
C GLN A 62 2.71 -9.99 4.62
N HIS A 63 3.32 -8.82 4.86
CA HIS A 63 3.23 -8.15 6.15
C HIS A 63 1.81 -7.69 6.45
N ILE A 64 1.12 -7.15 5.45
CA ILE A 64 -0.29 -6.75 5.57
C ILE A 64 -1.16 -7.94 5.96
N GLN A 65 -0.96 -9.14 5.38
CA GLN A 65 -1.68 -10.35 5.76
C GLN A 65 -1.58 -10.64 7.28
N LEU A 66 -0.38 -10.48 7.85
CA LEU A 66 -0.15 -10.65 9.29
C LEU A 66 -0.93 -9.62 10.11
N ILE A 67 -0.94 -8.36 9.65
CA ILE A 67 -1.69 -7.27 10.30
C ILE A 67 -3.20 -7.57 10.25
N LEU A 68 -3.73 -7.94 9.08
CA LEU A 68 -5.15 -8.26 8.92
C LEU A 68 -5.60 -9.40 9.85
N THR A 69 -4.78 -10.45 9.97
CA THR A 69 -5.06 -11.57 10.89
C THR A 69 -5.00 -11.14 12.34
N ARG A 70 -3.95 -10.42 12.75
CA ARG A 70 -3.76 -9.95 14.13
C ARG A 70 -4.88 -9.00 14.57
N GLU A 71 -5.32 -8.12 13.67
CA GLU A 71 -6.32 -7.08 13.93
C GLU A 71 -7.75 -7.53 13.60
N ARG A 72 -7.95 -8.78 13.16
CA ARG A 72 -9.25 -9.34 12.75
C ARG A 72 -9.98 -8.46 11.73
N ILE A 73 -9.26 -8.04 10.69
CA ILE A 73 -9.80 -7.24 9.60
C ILE A 73 -10.22 -8.16 8.45
N ASP A 74 -11.51 -8.16 8.13
CA ASP A 74 -12.08 -9.05 7.11
C ASP A 74 -12.06 -8.47 5.69
N ARG A 75 -11.84 -7.16 5.55
CA ARG A 75 -11.85 -6.46 4.25
C ARG A 75 -10.80 -5.36 4.18
N LEU A 76 -9.96 -5.42 3.15
CA LEU A 76 -9.01 -4.40 2.78
C LEU A 76 -9.28 -3.95 1.35
N TYR A 77 -9.60 -2.67 1.18
CA TYR A 77 -9.75 -2.07 -0.15
C TYR A 77 -8.42 -1.48 -0.60
N CYS A 78 -7.95 -1.90 -1.76
CA CYS A 78 -6.65 -1.51 -2.28
C CYS A 78 -6.79 -1.08 -3.75
N PRO A 79 -6.25 0.06 -4.19
CA PRO A 79 -6.07 0.31 -5.63
C PRO A 79 -5.09 -0.73 -6.21
N HIS A 80 -4.86 -0.75 -7.53
CA HIS A 80 -3.80 -1.58 -8.11
C HIS A 80 -2.40 -1.07 -7.66
N PRO A 81 -1.70 -1.73 -6.71
CA PRO A 81 -0.45 -1.20 -6.15
C PRO A 81 0.66 -1.19 -7.20
N GLY A 82 1.46 -0.13 -7.21
CA GLY A 82 2.59 0.03 -8.13
C GLY A 82 2.20 0.35 -9.58
N CYS A 83 0.90 0.46 -9.89
CA CYS A 83 0.42 0.89 -11.20
C CYS A 83 0.37 2.43 -11.34
N GLY A 84 0.12 2.92 -12.56
CA GLY A 84 0.08 4.35 -12.87
C GLY A 84 1.47 4.98 -12.76
N LEU A 85 1.67 5.89 -11.79
CA LEU A 85 2.97 6.52 -11.52
C LEU A 85 4.05 5.54 -11.05
N GLY A 86 3.68 4.31 -10.70
CA GLY A 86 4.63 3.25 -10.37
C GLY A 86 5.14 2.44 -11.57
N GLN A 87 4.59 2.68 -12.76
CA GLN A 87 4.99 2.10 -14.06
C GLN A 87 4.84 0.58 -14.22
N LEU A 88 4.19 -0.11 -13.28
CA LEU A 88 3.83 -1.52 -13.46
C LEU A 88 2.45 -1.66 -14.12
N SER A 89 2.28 -2.68 -14.95
CA SER A 89 0.95 -3.08 -15.42
C SER A 89 0.23 -3.92 -14.35
N TRP A 90 -1.10 -3.83 -14.29
CA TRP A 90 -1.86 -4.65 -13.36
C TRP A 90 -1.70 -6.14 -13.63
N LYS A 91 -1.51 -6.55 -14.89
CA LYS A 91 -1.22 -7.95 -15.25
C LYS A 91 0.05 -8.47 -14.56
N GLN A 92 1.13 -7.67 -14.56
CA GLN A 92 2.38 -8.03 -13.88
C GLN A 92 2.19 -8.12 -12.37
N VAL A 93 1.53 -7.13 -11.77
CA VAL A 93 1.33 -7.09 -10.31
C VAL A 93 0.42 -8.23 -9.87
N LYS A 94 -0.71 -8.46 -10.55
CA LYS A 94 -1.64 -9.55 -10.26
C LYS A 94 -0.94 -10.91 -10.30
N ALA A 95 -0.11 -11.16 -11.32
CA ALA A 95 0.66 -12.40 -11.43
C ALA A 95 1.65 -12.57 -10.26
N ALA A 96 2.27 -11.49 -9.80
CA ALA A 96 3.21 -11.53 -8.68
C ALA A 96 2.53 -11.77 -7.32
N ILE A 97 1.31 -11.25 -7.10
CA ILE A 97 0.69 -11.24 -5.77
C ILE A 97 -0.37 -12.32 -5.56
N VAL A 98 -0.78 -13.05 -6.62
CA VAL A 98 -1.91 -14.00 -6.56
C VAL A 98 -1.76 -15.08 -5.49
N HIS A 99 -0.52 -15.49 -5.18
CA HIS A 99 -0.23 -16.48 -4.13
C HIS A 99 0.01 -15.87 -2.74
N VAL A 100 0.04 -14.53 -2.65
CA VAL A 100 0.30 -13.79 -1.41
C VAL A 100 -1.00 -13.32 -0.76
N VAL A 101 -1.96 -12.88 -1.58
CA VAL A 101 -3.22 -12.28 -1.12
C VAL A 101 -4.35 -13.30 -1.04
N ASP A 102 -5.33 -13.03 -0.18
CA ASP A 102 -6.54 -13.85 -0.05
C ASP A 102 -7.82 -13.04 -0.30
N HIS A 103 -8.97 -13.67 -0.04
CA HIS A 103 -10.31 -13.11 -0.26
C HIS A 103 -10.58 -11.78 0.46
N ARG A 104 -9.80 -11.41 1.48
CA ARG A 104 -9.95 -10.14 2.20
C ARG A 104 -9.52 -8.94 1.36
N PHE A 105 -8.70 -9.15 0.32
CA PHE A 105 -8.19 -8.09 -0.55
C PHE A 105 -9.18 -7.79 -1.68
N LEU A 106 -9.72 -6.58 -1.68
CA LEU A 106 -10.61 -6.06 -2.70
C LEU A 106 -9.84 -5.04 -3.53
N PHE A 107 -9.36 -5.47 -4.70
CA PHE A 107 -8.63 -4.61 -5.63
C PHE A 107 -9.59 -3.75 -6.46
N LEU A 108 -9.44 -2.43 -6.35
CA LEU A 108 -10.27 -1.46 -7.03
C LEU A 108 -9.55 -0.88 -8.24
N HIS A 109 -10.26 -0.85 -9.37
CA HIS A 109 -9.87 -0.09 -10.54
C HIS A 109 -10.65 1.23 -10.55
N SER A 110 -9.93 2.35 -10.61
CA SER A 110 -10.57 3.64 -10.91
C SER A 110 -10.80 3.69 -12.42
N THR A 111 -12.05 3.56 -12.84
CA THR A 111 -12.48 4.08 -14.14
C THR A 111 -12.51 5.60 -14.00
N ALA A 112 -11.49 6.26 -14.53
CA ALA A 112 -11.57 7.69 -14.81
C ALA A 112 -12.24 7.89 -16.17
#